data_AF-A0A7S4NBL1-F1
#
_entry.id   AF-A0A7S4NBL1-F1
#
_cell.length_a   1.000
_cell.length_b   1.000
_cell.length_c   1.000
_cell.angle_alpha   90.00
_cell.angle_beta   90.00
_cell.angle_gamma   90.00
#
_symmetry.space_group_name_H-M   'P 1'
#
loop_
_entity.id
_entity.type
_entity.pdbx_description
1 polymer ?
#
loop_
_entity_poly.entity_id
_entity_poly.type
_entity_poly.pdbx_seq_one_letter_code
_entity_poly.pdbx_strand_id
1 'polypeptide(L)'
;MKYILNDDNITARGDTGWMDSLDPNFGPIADLWMRTLIDDFGTDHWYQMDGYFDGGTAPWMTSTSTSSSRRGEKGGGGGGARTKDDPSRQEEPFDPAEEVTRDDTAYRRASAAYAGLNRTDPYAVWSFQGWAIRGWSTSEQASVLRGFVESVPSPDKFVIVDMETDGSGQWRQWNESAFFGSKFVWTTLHDFGGADGIKGNLSKINRIPFDAPPSVRSNDQVAGTGATPEGIDQNPAYYEFLFENHFRASPVENITDRMINRAHRRYGLREYDDDVARAWASLVDGGMYSVDVGVRDNFGVVHLPAESGRHPNGPYWPFMKDRRTPEPIL
;
A
#
# COMPACT_ATOMS: atom_id res chain seq x y z
N MET A 1 6.90 -17.05 23.57
CA MET A 1 6.00 -16.21 24.40
C MET A 1 5.10 -17.05 25.30
N LYS A 2 4.18 -17.88 24.77
CA LYS A 2 3.29 -18.77 25.57
C LYS A 2 3.95 -19.83 26.48
N TYR A 3 5.28 -19.93 26.48
CA TYR A 3 6.04 -20.77 27.43
C TYR A 3 6.56 -19.96 28.63
N ILE A 4 6.50 -18.63 28.54
CA ILE A 4 6.97 -17.66 29.54
C ILE A 4 5.76 -16.90 30.10
N LEU A 5 4.81 -16.53 29.22
CA LEU A 5 3.56 -15.85 29.53
C LEU A 5 2.39 -16.73 29.06
N ASN A 6 1.99 -17.67 29.92
CA ASN A 6 1.07 -18.74 29.54
C ASN A 6 -0.39 -18.26 29.39
N ASP A 7 -0.72 -17.15 30.05
CA ASP A 7 -2.09 -16.60 30.14
C ASP A 7 -2.39 -15.52 29.09
N ASP A 8 -1.40 -15.16 28.26
CA ASP A 8 -1.57 -14.11 27.25
C ASP A 8 -2.62 -14.50 26.21
N ASN A 9 -3.51 -13.55 25.92
CA ASN A 9 -4.48 -13.59 24.84
C ASN A 9 -3.80 -13.45 23.49
N ILE A 10 -3.16 -14.54 23.07
CA ILE A 10 -2.51 -14.67 21.78
C ILE A 10 -3.31 -15.63 20.91
N THR A 11 -3.81 -15.12 19.79
CA THR A 11 -4.42 -15.91 18.72
C THR A 11 -3.35 -16.33 17.73
N ALA A 12 -3.22 -17.63 17.47
CA ALA A 12 -2.24 -18.16 16.54
C ALA A 12 -2.87 -18.46 15.17
N ARG A 13 -2.22 -18.03 14.08
CA ARG A 13 -2.53 -18.46 12.71
C ARG A 13 -1.23 -18.85 12.01
N GLY A 14 -1.05 -20.14 11.75
CA GLY A 14 0.23 -20.68 11.31
C GLY A 14 1.30 -20.52 12.40
N ASP A 15 2.48 -20.05 12.01
CA ASP A 15 3.61 -19.81 12.92
C ASP A 15 3.55 -18.42 13.60
N THR A 16 2.55 -17.59 13.26
CA THR A 16 2.41 -16.23 13.80
C THR A 16 1.42 -16.19 14.95
N GLY A 17 1.85 -15.64 16.09
CA GLY A 17 0.99 -15.34 17.24
C GLY A 17 0.66 -13.84 17.32
N TRP A 18 -0.63 -13.52 17.41
CA TRP A 18 -1.15 -12.16 17.52
C TRP A 18 -1.62 -11.91 18.95
N MET A 19 -0.94 -11.04 19.68
CA MET A 19 -1.37 -10.60 21.01
C MET A 19 -2.49 -9.57 20.86
N ASP A 20 -3.61 -9.77 21.56
CA ASP A 20 -4.65 -8.73 21.66
C ASP A 20 -4.05 -7.52 22.38
N SER A 21 -4.18 -6.33 21.80
CA SER A 21 -3.73 -5.08 22.43
C SER A 21 -4.36 -4.78 23.78
N LEU A 22 -5.50 -5.42 24.09
CA LEU A 22 -6.16 -5.32 25.40
C LEU A 22 -5.59 -6.30 26.44
N ASP A 23 -4.65 -7.16 26.06
CA ASP A 23 -3.97 -8.05 26.98
C ASP A 23 -3.15 -7.27 28.02
N PRO A 24 -3.18 -7.63 29.33
CA PRO A 24 -2.42 -6.94 30.36
C PRO A 24 -0.91 -6.84 30.10
N ASN A 25 -0.34 -7.80 29.36
CA ASN A 25 1.08 -7.82 29.05
C ASN A 25 1.44 -7.02 27.79
N PHE A 26 0.48 -6.70 26.92
CA PHE A 26 0.73 -5.93 25.70
C PHE A 26 1.40 -4.57 26.00
N GLY A 27 0.87 -3.83 26.97
CA GLY A 27 1.40 -2.52 27.35
C GLY A 27 2.86 -2.56 27.82
N PRO A 28 3.21 -3.38 28.83
CA PRO A 28 4.60 -3.56 29.27
C PRO A 28 5.56 -4.00 28.17
N ILE A 29 5.12 -4.87 27.26
CA ILE A 29 5.94 -5.31 26.12
C ILE A 29 6.18 -4.14 25.15
N ALA A 30 5.13 -3.38 24.81
CA ALA A 30 5.24 -2.21 23.96
C ALA A 30 6.17 -1.15 24.57
N ASP A 31 6.08 -0.91 25.88
CA ASP A 31 6.96 0.03 26.59
C ASP A 31 8.43 -0.41 26.52
N LEU A 32 8.71 -1.69 26.74
CA LEU A 32 10.07 -2.22 26.64
C LEU A 32 10.61 -2.11 25.22
N TRP A 33 9.80 -2.45 24.21
CA TRP A 33 10.17 -2.32 22.81
C TRP A 33 10.49 -0.88 22.44
N MET A 34 9.59 0.05 22.75
CA MET A 34 9.75 1.47 22.43
C MET A 34 10.95 2.08 23.13
N ARG A 35 11.18 1.79 24.42
CA ARG A 35 12.37 2.27 25.13
C ARG A 35 13.65 1.77 24.50
N THR A 36 13.71 0.47 24.18
CA THR A 36 14.90 -0.13 23.54
C THR A 36 15.16 0.54 22.19
N LEU A 37 14.13 0.70 21.37
CA LEU A 37 14.23 1.34 20.05
C LEU A 37 14.76 2.79 20.16
N ILE A 38 14.22 3.57 21.09
CA ILE A 38 14.60 4.98 21.29
C ILE A 38 16.00 5.09 21.90
N ASP A 39 16.35 4.24 22.86
CA ASP A 39 17.68 4.24 23.48
C ASP A 39 18.78 3.90 22.45
N ASP A 40 18.49 2.98 21.52
CA ASP A 40 19.45 2.55 20.49
C ASP A 40 19.59 3.55 19.33
N PHE A 41 18.49 4.18 18.90
CA PHE A 41 18.45 4.94 17.64
C PHE A 41 17.98 6.39 17.77
N GLY A 42 17.49 6.81 18.94
CA GLY A 42 16.76 8.06 19.09
C GLY A 42 15.37 8.00 18.47
N THR A 43 14.75 9.17 18.25
CA THR A 43 13.44 9.24 17.61
C THR A 43 13.20 10.57 16.90
N ASP A 44 12.48 10.50 15.77
CA ASP A 44 11.86 11.62 15.07
C ASP A 44 10.33 11.67 15.30
N HIS A 45 9.86 10.95 16.32
CA HIS A 45 8.46 10.84 16.75
C HIS A 45 7.52 10.14 15.76
N TRP A 46 8.02 9.58 14.65
CA TRP A 46 7.21 8.90 13.64
C TRP A 46 7.41 7.38 13.70
N TYR A 47 6.34 6.64 13.99
CA TYR A 47 6.39 5.18 14.11
C TYR A 47 5.37 4.54 13.18
N GLN A 48 5.85 3.63 12.33
CA GLN A 48 4.97 2.83 11.49
C GLN A 48 4.64 1.52 12.20
N MET A 49 3.35 1.23 12.33
CA MET A 49 2.88 -0.02 12.96
C MET A 49 1.61 -0.52 12.27
N ASP A 50 1.67 -1.78 11.84
CA ASP A 50 0.64 -2.46 11.08
C ASP A 50 0.33 -3.79 11.81
N GLY A 51 -0.92 -3.98 12.28
CA GLY A 51 -1.42 -5.19 12.94
C GLY A 51 -1.61 -6.42 12.02
N TYR A 52 -2.76 -7.11 12.06
CA TYR A 52 -3.06 -8.31 11.25
C TYR A 52 -3.45 -7.96 9.81
N PHE A 53 -2.64 -8.41 8.83
CA PHE A 53 -2.71 -8.00 7.43
C PHE A 53 -2.54 -9.21 6.48
N ASP A 54 -3.64 -9.88 6.08
CA ASP A 54 -3.62 -10.89 5.01
C ASP A 54 -4.93 -10.95 4.20
N GLY A 55 -5.64 -9.81 4.05
CA GLY A 55 -6.89 -9.77 3.27
C GLY A 55 -8.01 -10.72 3.77
N GLY A 56 -7.87 -11.24 4.99
CA GLY A 56 -8.88 -12.01 5.71
C GLY A 56 -9.35 -11.27 6.95
N THR A 57 -10.44 -11.71 7.54
CA THR A 57 -10.97 -11.20 8.81
C THR A 57 -9.89 -11.29 9.87
N ALA A 58 -9.53 -10.16 10.49
CA ALA A 58 -8.59 -10.16 11.59
C ALA A 58 -9.09 -11.11 12.68
N PRO A 59 -8.21 -11.84 13.40
CA PRO A 59 -8.62 -12.87 14.36
C PRO A 59 -9.50 -12.35 15.50
N TRP A 60 -9.64 -11.04 15.60
CA TRP A 60 -10.40 -10.31 16.58
C TRP A 60 -11.70 -9.68 16.05
N MET A 61 -11.92 -9.75 14.73
CA MET A 61 -13.18 -9.45 14.04
C MET A 61 -14.06 -10.71 13.92
N THR A 62 -13.51 -11.92 14.11
CA THR A 62 -14.33 -13.12 14.25
C THR A 62 -15.11 -13.03 15.56
N SER A 63 -16.44 -13.03 15.47
CA SER A 63 -17.31 -12.92 16.64
C SER A 63 -16.93 -13.95 17.72
N THR A 64 -16.71 -13.48 18.94
CA THR A 64 -16.56 -14.35 20.12
C THR A 64 -17.90 -15.01 20.41
N SER A 65 -18.14 -16.19 19.83
CA SER A 65 -19.01 -17.20 20.43
C SER A 65 -18.14 -18.27 21.09
N THR A 66 -18.35 -18.45 22.37
CA THR A 66 -17.57 -19.31 23.27
C THR A 66 -17.65 -20.80 22.95
N SER A 67 -16.49 -21.46 23.07
CA SER A 67 -16.25 -22.88 23.42
C SER A 67 -16.40 -23.99 22.37
N SER A 68 -15.26 -24.62 22.03
CA SER A 68 -14.89 -26.01 22.40
C SER A 68 -14.04 -26.72 21.34
N SER A 69 -13.17 -27.60 21.82
CA SER A 69 -12.07 -28.33 21.17
C SER A 69 -12.39 -29.02 19.83
N ARG A 70 -11.39 -29.08 18.92
CA ARG A 70 -10.72 -30.32 18.45
C ARG A 70 -9.59 -30.06 17.44
N ARG A 71 -8.55 -30.91 17.53
CA ARG A 71 -7.37 -31.03 16.65
C ARG A 71 -7.74 -31.46 15.21
N GLY A 72 -6.96 -31.03 14.21
CA GLY A 72 -6.91 -31.63 12.86
C GLY A 72 -5.97 -30.91 11.89
N GLU A 73 -5.31 -31.65 11.00
CA GLU A 73 -4.09 -31.35 10.23
C GLU A 73 -4.17 -30.43 8.98
N LYS A 74 -2.99 -29.83 8.67
CA LYS A 74 -2.27 -29.55 7.39
C LYS A 74 -3.01 -29.40 6.04
N GLY A 75 -2.62 -28.35 5.30
CA GLY A 75 -2.63 -28.28 3.82
C GLY A 75 -2.39 -26.85 3.29
N GLY A 76 -1.39 -26.66 2.42
CA GLY A 76 -1.01 -25.36 1.85
C GLY A 76 -1.68 -25.00 0.52
N GLY A 77 -1.38 -23.79 0.02
CA GLY A 77 -1.70 -23.32 -1.33
C GLY A 77 -2.54 -22.04 -1.35
N GLY A 78 -2.04 -21.01 -2.03
CA GLY A 78 -2.66 -19.69 -2.14
C GLY A 78 -4.04 -19.68 -2.81
N GLY A 79 -4.78 -18.62 -2.50
CA GLY A 79 -6.16 -18.40 -2.94
C GLY A 79 -6.99 -17.95 -1.75
N GLY A 80 -7.56 -16.74 -1.83
CA GLY A 80 -8.29 -16.08 -0.74
C GLY A 80 -9.30 -17.01 -0.06
N ALA A 81 -9.04 -17.33 1.20
CA ALA A 81 -9.93 -18.12 2.03
C ALA A 81 -10.62 -17.16 3.02
N ARG A 82 -11.81 -16.70 2.62
CA ARG A 82 -12.83 -16.19 3.55
C ARG A 82 -13.12 -17.30 4.56
N THR A 83 -12.87 -17.05 5.84
CA THR A 83 -13.33 -17.95 6.90
C THR A 83 -14.85 -17.87 7.00
N LYS A 84 -15.48 -19.03 7.20
CA LYS A 84 -16.93 -19.20 7.32
C LYS A 84 -17.42 -18.58 8.63
N ASP A 85 -17.75 -17.30 8.60
CA ASP A 85 -18.73 -16.74 9.53
C ASP A 85 -20.13 -17.28 9.20
N ASP A 86 -21.06 -17.16 10.15
CA ASP A 86 -22.46 -17.56 10.03
C ASP A 86 -22.99 -17.24 8.61
N PRO A 87 -23.38 -18.25 7.81
CA PRO A 87 -23.79 -18.05 6.42
C PRO A 87 -25.05 -17.18 6.26
N SER A 88 -25.68 -16.74 7.36
CA SER A 88 -26.81 -15.83 7.37
C SER A 88 -26.46 -14.34 7.54
N ARG A 89 -25.25 -13.98 8.00
CA ARG A 89 -24.85 -12.58 8.17
C ARG A 89 -24.19 -12.07 6.89
N GLN A 90 -25.00 -11.47 6.00
CA GLN A 90 -24.48 -10.73 4.87
C GLN A 90 -23.89 -9.41 5.39
N GLU A 91 -22.64 -9.11 5.02
CA GLU A 91 -22.10 -7.77 5.24
C GLU A 91 -22.87 -6.78 4.36
N GLU A 92 -23.48 -5.78 4.99
CA GLU A 92 -24.26 -4.77 4.29
C GLU A 92 -23.34 -3.87 3.44
N PRO A 93 -23.67 -3.63 2.16
CA PRO A 93 -22.96 -2.64 1.36
C PRO A 93 -22.96 -1.27 2.04
N PHE A 94 -21.93 -0.47 1.79
CA PHE A 94 -21.92 0.90 2.29
C PHE A 94 -23.12 1.71 1.77
N ASP A 95 -23.91 2.26 2.69
CA ASP A 95 -24.97 3.22 2.40
C ASP A 95 -24.48 4.66 2.67
N PRO A 96 -24.32 5.51 1.64
CA PRO A 96 -23.89 6.90 1.83
C PRO A 96 -24.90 7.76 2.61
N ALA A 97 -26.14 7.29 2.80
CA ALA A 97 -27.14 7.98 3.61
C ALA A 97 -27.03 7.65 5.11
N GLU A 98 -26.32 6.57 5.47
CA GLU A 98 -26.14 6.14 6.85
C GLU A 98 -24.92 6.82 7.48
N GLU A 99 -25.08 7.30 8.72
CA GLU A 99 -23.93 7.77 9.49
C GLU A 99 -23.09 6.57 9.95
N VAL A 100 -21.86 6.47 9.45
CA VAL A 100 -20.89 5.46 9.90
C VAL A 100 -20.44 5.77 11.32
N THR A 101 -21.00 5.11 12.33
CA THR A 101 -20.47 5.18 13.71
C THR A 101 -19.22 4.31 13.86
N ARG A 102 -18.39 4.57 14.87
CA ARG A 102 -17.16 3.78 15.08
C ARG A 102 -17.46 2.39 15.66
N ASP A 103 -16.60 1.42 15.37
CA ASP A 103 -16.56 0.16 16.13
C ASP A 103 -15.82 0.37 17.47
N ASP A 104 -16.51 0.18 18.59
CA ASP A 104 -15.94 0.42 19.93
C ASP A 104 -14.88 -0.61 20.34
N THR A 105 -14.84 -1.78 19.72
CA THR A 105 -13.82 -2.78 20.01
C THR A 105 -12.53 -2.44 19.25
N ALA A 106 -12.64 -2.05 17.98
CA ALA A 106 -11.54 -1.49 17.19
C ALA A 106 -10.97 -0.24 17.87
N TYR A 107 -11.83 0.68 18.32
CA TYR A 107 -11.42 1.88 19.05
C TYR A 107 -10.60 1.54 20.31
N ARG A 108 -11.07 0.63 21.17
CA ARG A 108 -10.35 0.26 22.40
C ARG A 108 -9.00 -0.38 22.11
N ARG A 109 -8.93 -1.26 21.11
CA ARG A 109 -7.70 -1.93 20.68
C ARG A 109 -6.69 -0.95 20.10
N ALA A 110 -7.14 -0.11 19.16
CA ALA A 110 -6.31 0.94 18.58
C ALA A 110 -5.84 1.95 19.64
N SER A 111 -6.68 2.28 20.62
CA SER A 111 -6.30 3.15 21.76
C SER A 111 -5.19 2.52 22.59
N ALA A 112 -5.28 1.22 22.90
CA ALA A 112 -4.24 0.50 23.64
C ALA A 112 -2.93 0.39 22.84
N ALA A 113 -3.03 0.17 21.52
CA ALA A 113 -1.90 0.16 20.61
C ALA A 113 -1.18 1.52 20.55
N TYR A 114 -1.92 2.60 20.32
CA TYR A 114 -1.37 3.96 20.33
C TYR A 114 -0.79 4.36 21.68
N ALA A 115 -1.42 3.95 22.79
CA ALA A 115 -0.88 4.18 24.13
C ALA A 115 0.49 3.51 24.33
N GLY A 116 0.77 2.38 23.66
CA GLY A 116 2.09 1.75 23.64
C GLY A 116 3.19 2.65 23.07
N LEU A 117 2.87 3.44 22.04
CA LEU A 117 3.77 4.45 21.48
C LEU A 117 3.86 5.67 22.41
N ASN A 118 2.69 6.23 22.73
CA ASN A 118 2.55 7.54 23.35
C ASN A 118 3.00 7.61 24.83
N ARG A 119 3.05 6.48 25.54
CA ARG A 119 3.59 6.43 26.92
C ARG A 119 5.09 6.68 26.96
N THR A 120 5.81 6.18 25.97
CA THR A 120 7.28 6.33 25.90
C THR A 120 7.65 7.61 25.16
N ASP A 121 6.88 7.97 24.13
CA ASP A 121 7.07 9.20 23.35
C ASP A 121 5.77 10.03 23.27
N PRO A 122 5.62 11.10 24.06
CA PRO A 122 4.44 11.97 24.06
C PRO A 122 4.15 12.67 22.71
N TYR A 123 5.13 12.70 21.81
CA TYR A 123 5.00 13.31 20.50
C TYR A 123 4.76 12.28 19.38
N ALA A 124 4.64 10.99 19.72
CA ALA A 124 4.45 9.90 18.77
C ALA A 124 3.35 10.20 17.73
N VAL A 125 3.64 9.92 16.47
CA VAL A 125 2.74 9.87 15.32
C VAL A 125 2.70 8.43 14.86
N TRP A 126 1.50 7.88 14.73
CA TRP A 126 1.29 6.53 14.23
C TRP A 126 1.01 6.55 12.73
N SER A 127 1.94 6.02 11.94
CA SER A 127 1.77 5.79 10.51
C SER A 127 1.22 4.39 10.24
N PHE A 128 0.19 4.30 9.41
CA PHE A 128 -0.52 3.07 9.10
C PHE A 128 -0.59 2.83 7.58
N GLN A 129 -0.19 1.64 7.12
CA GLN A 129 -0.24 1.31 5.70
C GLN A 129 -1.68 1.11 5.23
N GLY A 130 -2.11 1.96 4.30
CA GLY A 130 -3.43 1.89 3.68
C GLY A 130 -3.66 0.64 2.84
N TRP A 131 -2.63 -0.17 2.55
CA TRP A 131 -2.83 -1.47 1.90
C TRP A 131 -3.80 -2.38 2.67
N ALA A 132 -3.89 -2.25 4.00
CA ALA A 132 -4.81 -3.03 4.86
C ALA A 132 -6.27 -2.89 4.47
N ILE A 133 -6.66 -1.69 4.04
CA ILE A 133 -8.05 -1.31 3.80
C ILE A 133 -8.40 -1.32 2.31
N ARG A 134 -7.50 -1.85 1.47
CA ARG A 134 -7.72 -1.93 0.05
C ARG A 134 -8.84 -2.91 -0.27
N GLY A 135 -9.84 -2.45 -1.02
CA GLY A 135 -11.01 -3.24 -1.39
C GLY A 135 -12.05 -3.37 -0.28
N TRP A 136 -11.90 -2.64 0.83
CA TRP A 136 -12.98 -2.48 1.78
C TRP A 136 -14.10 -1.62 1.17
N SER A 137 -15.34 -1.99 1.42
CA SER A 137 -16.51 -1.36 0.79
C SER A 137 -17.79 -1.40 1.63
N THR A 138 -17.76 -1.98 2.83
CA THR A 138 -18.95 -2.14 3.69
C THR A 138 -18.98 -1.11 4.82
N SER A 139 -20.15 -0.86 5.41
CA SER A 139 -20.29 0.04 6.58
C SER A 139 -19.58 -0.51 7.83
N GLU A 140 -19.52 -1.85 7.98
CA GLU A 140 -18.79 -2.49 9.10
C GLU A 140 -17.27 -2.29 8.98
N GLN A 141 -16.73 -2.34 7.76
CA GLN A 141 -15.32 -2.02 7.52
C GLN A 141 -15.02 -0.53 7.75
N ALA A 142 -15.94 0.34 7.34
CA ALA A 142 -15.88 1.77 7.58
C ALA A 142 -15.84 2.10 9.10
N SER A 143 -16.70 1.44 9.89
CA SER A 143 -16.77 1.65 11.34
C SER A 143 -15.48 1.23 12.06
N VAL A 144 -14.83 0.16 11.60
CA VAL A 144 -13.53 -0.28 12.10
C VAL A 144 -12.45 0.78 11.86
N LEU A 145 -12.33 1.30 10.63
CA LEU A 145 -11.36 2.35 10.33
C LEU A 145 -11.63 3.62 11.15
N ARG A 146 -12.90 4.02 11.26
CA ARG A 146 -13.30 5.16 12.10
C ARG A 146 -12.89 4.96 13.56
N GLY A 147 -13.00 3.74 14.08
CA GLY A 147 -12.51 3.39 15.42
C GLY A 147 -11.01 3.63 15.62
N PHE A 148 -10.18 3.31 14.61
CA PHE A 148 -8.74 3.59 14.65
C PHE A 148 -8.46 5.10 14.61
N VAL A 149 -9.10 5.82 13.68
CA VAL A 149 -8.92 7.27 13.51
C VAL A 149 -9.30 8.03 14.79
N GLU A 150 -10.40 7.63 15.45
CA GLU A 150 -10.83 8.28 16.68
C GLU A 150 -10.03 7.86 17.92
N SER A 151 -9.20 6.81 17.84
CA SER A 151 -8.45 6.28 18.99
C SER A 151 -7.24 7.13 19.42
N VAL A 152 -6.85 8.09 18.59
CA VAL A 152 -5.72 8.99 18.83
C VAL A 152 -6.21 10.38 19.28
N PRO A 153 -5.41 11.15 20.05
CA PRO A 153 -5.89 12.39 20.66
C PRO A 153 -6.09 13.55 19.66
N SER A 154 -5.54 13.46 18.45
CA SER A 154 -5.82 14.40 17.36
C SER A 154 -5.60 13.73 15.99
N PRO A 155 -6.21 14.26 14.90
CA PRO A 155 -6.04 13.72 13.55
C PRO A 155 -4.59 13.66 13.05
N ASP A 156 -3.69 14.50 13.59
CA ASP A 156 -2.26 14.52 13.24
C ASP A 156 -1.47 13.35 13.84
N LYS A 157 -2.09 12.57 14.72
CA LYS A 157 -1.44 11.46 15.45
C LYS A 157 -1.67 10.10 14.82
N PHE A 158 -2.55 10.03 13.82
CA PHE A 158 -2.76 8.86 13.00
C PHE A 158 -2.67 9.28 11.53
N VAL A 159 -1.67 8.78 10.81
CA VAL A 159 -1.43 9.12 9.41
C VAL A 159 -1.53 7.87 8.57
N ILE A 160 -2.44 7.87 7.61
CA ILE A 160 -2.59 6.74 6.68
C ILE A 160 -1.68 6.96 5.48
N VAL A 161 -0.82 5.99 5.17
CA VAL A 161 -0.10 5.96 3.90
C VAL A 161 -1.07 5.38 2.86
N ASP A 162 -1.65 6.21 2.01
CA ASP A 162 -2.61 5.77 0.99
C ASP A 162 -1.88 5.10 -0.17
N MET A 163 -1.95 3.77 -0.22
CA MET A 163 -1.14 2.90 -1.10
C MET A 163 -1.96 2.28 -2.25
N GLU A 164 -2.93 3.01 -2.84
CA GLU A 164 -3.59 2.47 -4.03
C GLU A 164 -2.59 2.23 -5.17
N THR A 165 -2.81 1.16 -5.93
CA THR A 165 -1.82 0.67 -6.90
C THR A 165 -1.52 1.67 -8.01
N ASP A 166 -2.53 2.42 -8.40
CA ASP A 166 -2.52 3.32 -9.55
C ASP A 166 -2.52 4.81 -9.16
N GLY A 167 -2.45 5.11 -7.86
CA GLY A 167 -2.49 6.48 -7.35
C GLY A 167 -3.86 7.16 -7.38
N SER A 168 -4.97 6.45 -7.66
CA SER A 168 -6.32 7.04 -7.61
C SER A 168 -6.76 7.45 -6.20
N GLY A 169 -6.17 6.82 -5.18
CA GLY A 169 -6.33 7.13 -3.77
C GLY A 169 -7.52 6.40 -3.12
N GLN A 170 -7.22 5.65 -2.06
CA GLN A 170 -8.22 5.03 -1.19
C GLN A 170 -8.97 6.05 -0.34
N TRP A 171 -8.47 7.28 -0.20
CA TRP A 171 -9.18 8.37 0.48
C TRP A 171 -10.59 8.63 -0.11
N ARG A 172 -10.84 8.19 -1.34
CA ARG A 172 -12.14 8.25 -2.02
C ARG A 172 -13.16 7.21 -1.55
N GLN A 173 -12.73 6.17 -0.83
CA GLN A 173 -13.62 5.13 -0.31
C GLN A 173 -14.70 5.73 0.60
N TRP A 174 -15.86 5.05 0.65
CA TRP A 174 -17.01 5.47 1.45
C TRP A 174 -17.46 6.91 1.15
N ASN A 175 -17.69 7.21 -0.14
CA ASN A 175 -18.16 8.51 -0.63
C ASN A 175 -17.22 9.68 -0.27
N GLU A 176 -15.94 9.57 -0.66
CA GLU A 176 -14.90 10.57 -0.38
C GLU A 176 -14.77 10.91 1.11
N SER A 177 -14.90 9.89 1.97
CA SER A 177 -14.78 10.03 3.43
C SER A 177 -13.43 10.60 3.88
N ALA A 178 -12.40 10.54 3.02
CA ALA A 178 -11.04 10.96 3.33
C ALA A 178 -10.54 10.39 4.66
N PHE A 179 -10.79 9.09 4.85
CA PHE A 179 -10.44 8.35 6.06
C PHE A 179 -10.98 8.99 7.34
N PHE A 180 -12.23 9.45 7.31
CA PHE A 180 -12.97 9.94 8.49
C PHE A 180 -12.25 11.06 9.26
N GLY A 181 -11.49 11.91 8.55
CA GLY A 181 -10.81 13.07 9.14
C GLY A 181 -9.33 12.84 9.45
N SER A 182 -8.80 11.62 9.28
CA SER A 182 -7.37 11.33 9.43
C SER A 182 -6.52 12.14 8.46
N LYS A 183 -5.28 12.45 8.86
CA LYS A 183 -4.24 12.83 7.90
C LYS A 183 -3.83 11.62 7.05
N PHE A 184 -3.39 11.86 5.82
CA PHE A 184 -2.85 10.81 4.96
C PHE A 184 -1.76 11.32 4.02
N VAL A 185 -0.86 10.42 3.63
CA VAL A 185 0.12 10.63 2.56
C VAL A 185 -0.42 9.96 1.30
N TRP A 186 -0.72 10.75 0.26
CA TRP A 186 -1.26 10.22 -0.99
C TRP A 186 -0.15 9.67 -1.87
N THR A 187 -0.08 8.34 -1.96
CA THR A 187 0.96 7.67 -2.73
C THR A 187 0.42 6.87 -3.91
N THR A 188 1.35 6.38 -4.73
CA THR A 188 1.11 5.31 -5.69
C THR A 188 2.05 4.15 -5.40
N LEU A 189 1.53 2.93 -5.37
CA LEU A 189 2.36 1.75 -5.20
C LEU A 189 3.20 1.50 -6.45
N HIS A 190 2.58 1.57 -7.65
CA HIS A 190 3.19 1.41 -8.98
C HIS A 190 3.90 0.08 -9.28
N ASP A 191 4.74 -0.44 -8.40
CA ASP A 191 5.55 -1.64 -8.62
C ASP A 191 5.40 -2.69 -7.51
N PHE A 192 5.39 -3.96 -7.93
CA PHE A 192 5.33 -5.13 -7.06
C PHE A 192 6.51 -6.05 -7.37
N GLY A 193 7.18 -6.55 -6.33
CA GLY A 193 8.28 -7.51 -6.41
C GLY A 193 9.53 -7.03 -7.17
N GLY A 194 9.65 -5.73 -7.49
CA GLY A 194 10.74 -5.22 -8.33
C GLY A 194 10.60 -5.66 -9.80
N ALA A 195 9.37 -5.85 -10.29
CA ALA A 195 9.13 -6.40 -11.62
C ALA A 195 9.49 -5.40 -12.73
N ASP A 196 10.48 -5.76 -13.55
CA ASP A 196 10.92 -4.96 -14.70
C ASP A 196 9.81 -4.71 -15.72
N GLY A 197 9.85 -3.55 -16.38
CA GLY A 197 8.93 -3.22 -17.46
C GLY A 197 8.93 -1.74 -17.78
N ILE A 198 8.45 -1.36 -18.95
CA ILE A 198 8.06 0.04 -19.19
C ILE A 198 6.58 0.11 -18.87
N LYS A 199 6.21 0.80 -17.78
CA LYS A 199 4.82 0.88 -17.30
C LYS A 199 4.60 2.15 -16.46
N GLY A 200 3.32 2.52 -16.30
CA GLY A 200 2.84 3.51 -15.35
C GLY A 200 2.06 4.64 -16.03
N ASN A 201 0.91 5.03 -15.49
CA ASN A 201 0.08 6.08 -16.08
C ASN A 201 0.46 7.49 -15.62
N LEU A 202 1.23 8.23 -16.44
CA LEU A 202 1.66 9.59 -16.10
C LEU A 202 0.48 10.56 -15.93
N SER A 203 -0.56 10.43 -16.74
CA SER A 203 -1.76 11.28 -16.66
C SER A 203 -2.47 11.14 -15.32
N LYS A 204 -2.38 9.97 -14.70
CA LYS A 204 -3.00 9.68 -13.40
C LYS A 204 -2.19 10.24 -12.25
N ILE A 205 -0.89 10.00 -12.21
CA ILE A 205 -0.03 10.60 -11.18
C ILE A 205 0.13 12.12 -11.33
N ASN A 206 -0.14 12.67 -12.52
CA ASN A 206 -0.26 14.13 -12.72
C ASN A 206 -1.42 14.77 -11.94
N ARG A 207 -2.35 13.96 -11.45
CA ARG A 207 -3.49 14.41 -10.62
C ARG A 207 -3.18 14.44 -9.14
N ILE A 208 -2.08 13.81 -8.71
CA ILE A 208 -1.64 13.86 -7.31
C ILE A 208 -0.83 15.15 -7.09
N PRO A 209 -1.14 15.96 -6.05
CA PRO A 209 -2.31 15.92 -5.15
C PRO A 209 -3.52 16.76 -5.62
N PHE A 210 -3.46 17.33 -6.82
CA PHE A 210 -4.40 18.36 -7.30
C PHE A 210 -5.89 17.96 -7.31
N ASP A 211 -6.19 16.67 -7.41
CA ASP A 211 -7.57 16.17 -7.45
C ASP A 211 -8.22 16.01 -6.06
N ALA A 212 -7.51 16.32 -4.97
CA ALA A 212 -8.11 16.37 -3.64
C ALA A 212 -9.16 17.51 -3.56
N PRO A 213 -10.40 17.25 -3.12
CA PRO A 213 -11.44 18.25 -3.10
C PRO A 213 -11.13 19.37 -2.09
N PRO A 214 -11.78 20.55 -2.20
CA PRO A 214 -11.59 21.64 -1.25
C PRO A 214 -11.77 21.23 0.21
N SER A 215 -12.71 20.34 0.53
CA SER A 215 -12.94 19.83 1.89
C SER A 215 -11.71 19.14 2.49
N VAL A 216 -11.05 18.29 1.69
CA VAL A 216 -9.83 17.57 2.09
C VAL A 216 -8.65 18.54 2.22
N ARG A 217 -8.52 19.48 1.29
CA ARG A 217 -7.43 20.47 1.29
C ARG A 217 -7.56 21.52 2.40
N SER A 218 -8.77 22.03 2.65
CA SER A 218 -9.01 23.05 3.69
C SER A 218 -8.85 22.49 5.09
N ASN A 219 -9.11 21.20 5.26
CA ASN A 219 -8.85 20.47 6.51
C ASN A 219 -7.40 19.96 6.60
N ASP A 220 -6.56 20.29 5.61
CA ASP A 220 -5.14 19.95 5.54
C ASP A 220 -4.89 18.43 5.62
N GLN A 221 -5.84 17.60 5.17
CA GLN A 221 -5.78 16.15 5.37
C GLN A 221 -4.70 15.45 4.53
N VAL A 222 -4.33 16.02 3.38
CA VAL A 222 -3.19 15.54 2.59
C VAL A 222 -1.91 16.04 3.26
N ALA A 223 -1.36 15.23 4.18
CA ALA A 223 -0.11 15.53 4.88
C ALA A 223 1.13 15.44 3.98
N GLY A 224 1.01 14.73 2.85
CA GLY A 224 2.08 14.59 1.88
C GLY A 224 1.66 13.79 0.66
N THR A 225 2.60 13.64 -0.26
CA THR A 225 2.47 12.83 -1.48
C THR A 225 3.74 12.01 -1.69
N GLY A 226 3.66 10.89 -2.41
CA GLY A 226 4.84 10.06 -2.63
C GLY A 226 4.60 8.78 -3.40
N ALA A 227 5.52 7.83 -3.26
CA ALA A 227 5.45 6.51 -3.87
C ALA A 227 5.76 5.44 -2.84
N THR A 228 5.17 4.26 -3.01
CA THR A 228 5.42 3.09 -2.15
C THR A 228 5.73 1.84 -2.97
N PRO A 229 6.71 1.86 -3.89
CA PRO A 229 7.02 0.69 -4.70
C PRO A 229 7.70 -0.41 -3.88
N GLU A 230 7.43 -1.66 -4.22
CA GLU A 230 8.15 -2.80 -3.63
C GLU A 230 9.61 -2.88 -4.13
N GLY A 231 9.91 -2.37 -5.34
CA GLY A 231 11.26 -2.25 -5.89
C GLY A 231 11.49 -0.95 -6.68
N ILE A 232 12.72 -0.42 -6.63
CA ILE A 232 13.04 0.95 -7.09
C ILE A 232 13.92 1.04 -8.35
N ASP A 233 14.47 -0.07 -8.83
CA ASP A 233 15.47 -0.07 -9.92
C ASP A 233 14.85 -0.01 -11.35
N GLN A 234 13.64 0.54 -11.46
CA GLN A 234 12.85 0.59 -12.70
C GLN A 234 12.11 1.92 -12.87
N ASN A 235 11.60 2.17 -14.08
CA ASN A 235 10.79 3.34 -14.47
C ASN A 235 11.18 4.69 -13.84
N PRO A 236 12.45 5.14 -13.90
CA PRO A 236 12.87 6.40 -13.27
C PRO A 236 12.13 7.62 -13.83
N ALA A 237 11.60 7.52 -15.05
CA ALA A 237 10.80 8.57 -15.67
C ALA A 237 9.46 8.80 -14.95
N TYR A 238 8.83 7.73 -14.46
CA TYR A 238 7.57 7.78 -13.72
C TYR A 238 7.74 8.45 -12.35
N TYR A 239 8.73 7.98 -11.59
CA TYR A 239 9.00 8.52 -10.25
C TYR A 239 9.52 9.96 -10.29
N GLU A 240 10.40 10.30 -11.24
CA GLU A 240 10.86 11.68 -11.41
C GLU A 240 9.69 12.63 -11.70
N PHE A 241 8.74 12.21 -12.55
CA PHE A 241 7.55 12.99 -12.86
C PHE A 241 6.62 13.15 -11.64
N LEU A 242 6.39 12.07 -10.88
CA LEU A 242 5.59 12.11 -9.65
C LEU A 242 6.18 13.09 -8.63
N PHE A 243 7.46 12.94 -8.29
CA PHE A 243 8.10 13.76 -7.26
C PHE A 243 8.24 15.21 -7.69
N GLU A 244 8.37 15.49 -8.99
CA GLU A 244 8.36 16.86 -9.48
C GLU A 244 7.01 17.54 -9.24
N ASN A 245 5.90 16.82 -9.38
CA ASN A 245 4.55 17.37 -9.19
C ASN A 245 4.33 17.92 -7.78
N HIS A 246 5.08 17.43 -6.78
CA HIS A 246 5.02 17.93 -5.40
C HIS A 246 5.37 19.42 -5.27
N PHE A 247 6.15 19.95 -6.22
CA PHE A 247 6.62 21.34 -6.21
C PHE A 247 5.84 22.23 -7.18
N ARG A 248 4.74 21.73 -7.75
CA ARG A 248 3.92 22.46 -8.73
C ARG A 248 2.64 22.98 -8.11
N ALA A 249 2.18 24.13 -8.58
CA ALA A 249 0.89 24.69 -8.18
C ALA A 249 -0.31 24.07 -8.92
N SER A 250 -0.05 23.38 -10.03
CA SER A 250 -1.07 22.75 -10.88
C SER A 250 -0.48 21.56 -11.65
N PRO A 251 -1.35 20.64 -12.15
CA PRO A 251 -0.94 19.56 -13.04
C PRO A 251 -0.12 20.07 -14.24
N VAL A 252 0.79 19.23 -14.73
CA VAL A 252 1.49 19.49 -16.00
C VAL A 252 0.49 19.46 -17.15
N GLU A 253 0.36 20.55 -17.90
CA GLU A 253 -0.59 20.64 -19.03
C GLU A 253 -0.16 19.78 -20.22
N ASN A 254 1.11 19.85 -20.61
CA ASN A 254 1.68 19.03 -21.67
C ASN A 254 2.71 18.03 -21.10
N ILE A 255 2.22 16.83 -20.77
CA ILE A 255 3.03 15.74 -20.22
C ILE A 255 4.06 15.28 -21.26
N THR A 256 3.67 15.17 -22.52
CA THR A 256 4.52 14.71 -23.63
C THR A 256 5.76 15.58 -23.78
N ASP A 257 5.57 16.90 -23.91
CA ASP A 257 6.68 17.86 -23.98
C ASP A 257 7.53 17.82 -22.70
N ARG A 258 6.91 17.61 -21.53
CA ARG A 258 7.64 17.50 -20.26
C ARG A 258 8.61 16.31 -20.29
N MET A 259 8.14 15.15 -20.76
CA MET A 259 8.93 13.93 -20.82
C MET A 259 10.00 13.97 -21.91
N ILE A 260 9.72 14.60 -23.05
CA ILE A 260 10.72 14.86 -24.10
C ILE A 260 11.85 15.73 -23.54
N ASN A 261 11.52 16.85 -22.90
CA ASN A 261 12.51 17.74 -22.29
C ASN A 261 13.33 17.04 -21.20
N ARG A 262 12.67 16.20 -20.40
CA ARG A 262 13.32 15.37 -19.38
C ARG A 262 14.32 14.39 -20.01
N ALA A 263 13.96 13.74 -21.11
CA ALA A 263 14.85 12.85 -21.83
C ALA A 263 16.11 13.56 -22.36
N HIS A 264 15.93 14.72 -23.00
CA HIS A 264 17.05 15.51 -23.51
C HIS A 264 18.04 15.89 -22.41
N ARG A 265 17.53 16.34 -21.25
CA ARG A 265 18.37 16.62 -20.07
C ARG A 265 19.08 15.37 -19.56
N ARG A 266 18.35 14.26 -19.41
CA ARG A 266 18.89 12.99 -18.91
C ARG A 266 20.01 12.45 -19.80
N TYR A 267 19.91 12.64 -21.11
CA TYR A 267 20.88 12.14 -22.08
C TYR A 267 22.03 13.14 -22.34
N GLY A 268 21.98 14.34 -21.76
CA GLY A 268 23.01 15.36 -21.94
C GLY A 268 23.07 15.93 -23.35
N LEU A 269 21.94 15.94 -24.07
CA LEU A 269 21.89 16.45 -25.44
C LEU A 269 22.08 17.97 -25.45
N ARG A 270 22.97 18.44 -26.32
CA ARG A 270 23.26 19.88 -26.49
C ARG A 270 22.31 20.56 -27.48
N GLU A 271 21.78 19.78 -28.41
CA GLU A 271 20.81 20.18 -29.42
C GLU A 271 19.57 19.31 -29.31
N TYR A 272 18.45 19.80 -29.84
CA TYR A 272 17.20 19.04 -29.86
C TYR A 272 17.30 17.90 -30.88
N ASP A 273 16.82 16.71 -30.49
CA ASP A 273 16.85 15.50 -31.32
C ASP A 273 15.41 15.03 -31.57
N ASP A 274 15.00 15.08 -32.83
CA ASP A 274 13.65 14.71 -33.27
C ASP A 274 13.36 13.20 -33.09
N ASP A 275 14.38 12.34 -33.15
CA ASP A 275 14.21 10.90 -32.94
C ASP A 275 13.95 10.59 -31.47
N VAL A 276 14.72 11.22 -30.57
CA VAL A 276 14.49 11.13 -29.12
C VAL A 276 13.12 11.68 -28.75
N ALA A 277 12.73 12.81 -29.33
CA ALA A 277 11.42 13.39 -29.10
C ALA A 277 10.29 12.46 -29.53
N ARG A 278 10.35 11.90 -30.75
CA ARG A 278 9.33 10.96 -31.27
C ARG A 278 9.26 9.67 -30.45
N ALA A 279 10.40 9.14 -30.01
CA ALA A 279 10.44 7.94 -29.19
C ALA A 279 9.74 8.15 -27.85
N TRP A 280 10.06 9.24 -27.14
CA TRP A 280 9.41 9.55 -25.86
C TRP A 280 7.94 9.94 -26.02
N ALA A 281 7.60 10.68 -27.08
CA ALA A 281 6.20 10.97 -27.39
C ALA A 281 5.40 9.66 -27.55
N SER A 282 5.94 8.68 -28.28
CA SER A 282 5.27 7.39 -28.48
C SER A 282 5.08 6.58 -27.20
N LEU A 283 5.97 6.73 -26.22
CA LEU A 283 5.81 6.06 -24.91
C LEU A 283 4.72 6.72 -24.06
N VAL A 284 4.55 8.05 -24.17
CA VAL A 284 3.62 8.84 -23.37
C VAL A 284 2.23 8.92 -24.00
N ASP A 285 2.16 9.12 -25.32
CA ASP A 285 0.93 9.33 -26.09
C ASP A 285 0.34 7.99 -26.53
N GLY A 286 -0.43 7.35 -25.64
CA GLY A 286 -1.05 6.05 -25.91
C GLY A 286 -0.10 4.85 -25.80
N GLY A 287 1.16 5.09 -25.43
CA GLY A 287 2.14 4.05 -25.14
C GLY A 287 2.10 3.54 -23.70
N MET A 288 3.18 2.88 -23.28
CA MET A 288 3.28 2.23 -21.96
C MET A 288 3.21 3.18 -20.76
N TYR A 289 3.48 4.48 -20.97
CA TYR A 289 3.31 5.50 -19.92
C TYR A 289 1.91 6.12 -19.84
N SER A 290 0.94 5.59 -20.60
CA SER A 290 -0.45 6.05 -20.64
C SER A 290 -1.44 5.08 -19.97
N VAL A 291 -0.95 3.92 -19.50
CA VAL A 291 -1.78 2.83 -18.99
C VAL A 291 -1.24 2.31 -17.66
N ASP A 292 -2.17 1.94 -16.76
CA ASP A 292 -1.87 1.14 -15.58
C ASP A 292 -2.02 -0.33 -15.97
N VAL A 293 -0.94 -0.94 -16.47
CA VAL A 293 -0.93 -2.39 -16.68
C VAL A 293 -0.92 -3.08 -15.32
N GLY A 294 -1.74 -4.12 -15.15
CA GLY A 294 -1.88 -4.79 -13.87
C GLY A 294 -0.52 -5.33 -13.42
N VAL A 295 -0.09 -4.86 -12.27
CA VAL A 295 1.27 -5.08 -11.77
C VAL A 295 1.51 -6.51 -11.28
N ARG A 296 0.43 -7.28 -11.13
CA ARG A 296 0.44 -8.73 -10.87
C ARG A 296 0.37 -9.56 -12.16
N ASP A 297 0.29 -8.93 -13.33
CA ASP A 297 -0.05 -9.61 -14.59
C ASP A 297 1.19 -10.20 -15.31
N ASN A 298 2.21 -10.65 -14.57
CA ASN A 298 3.45 -11.23 -15.11
C ASN A 298 4.24 -10.32 -16.09
N PHE A 299 3.92 -9.03 -16.23
CA PHE A 299 4.73 -8.11 -17.03
C PHE A 299 6.07 -7.87 -16.31
N GLY A 300 7.15 -8.33 -16.94
CA GLY A 300 8.52 -8.31 -16.41
C GLY A 300 9.16 -9.69 -16.35
N VAL A 301 8.34 -10.74 -16.24
CA VAL A 301 8.79 -12.06 -16.66
C VAL A 301 8.62 -12.06 -18.17
N VAL A 302 9.73 -12.02 -18.91
CA VAL A 302 9.65 -12.49 -20.29
C VAL A 302 9.06 -13.89 -20.17
N HIS A 303 7.83 -14.10 -20.64
CA HIS A 303 7.28 -15.44 -20.85
C HIS A 303 8.05 -16.06 -22.01
N LEU A 304 9.34 -16.30 -21.78
CA LEU A 304 10.12 -17.28 -22.50
C LEU A 304 9.38 -18.59 -22.19
N PRO A 305 8.74 -19.26 -23.16
CA PRO A 305 8.22 -20.60 -22.97
C PRO A 305 9.24 -21.42 -22.17
N ALA A 306 8.80 -21.92 -21.01
CA ALA A 306 9.62 -22.76 -20.15
C ALA A 306 10.27 -23.86 -20.99
N GLU A 307 11.54 -24.19 -20.72
CA GLU A 307 12.24 -25.31 -21.35
C GLU A 307 11.48 -26.64 -21.23
N SER A 308 10.55 -26.75 -20.28
CA SER A 308 9.62 -27.88 -20.16
C SER A 308 8.44 -27.75 -21.14
N GLY A 309 8.73 -28.00 -22.41
CA GLY A 309 7.79 -27.78 -23.51
C GLY A 309 6.48 -28.57 -23.48
N ARG A 310 5.51 -28.02 -24.21
CA ARG A 310 4.62 -28.71 -25.17
C ARG A 310 3.84 -27.65 -25.95
N HIS A 311 4.44 -27.16 -27.04
CA HIS A 311 3.68 -26.57 -28.14
C HIS A 311 3.67 -27.58 -29.30
N PRO A 312 2.53 -27.83 -30.00
CA PRO A 312 2.39 -28.97 -30.91
C PRO A 312 3.34 -29.00 -32.12
N ASN A 313 4.06 -27.90 -32.41
CA ASN A 313 4.85 -27.73 -33.63
C ASN A 313 6.36 -27.49 -33.37
N GLY A 314 6.90 -27.97 -32.26
CA GLY A 314 8.36 -28.14 -32.06
C GLY A 314 9.09 -27.00 -31.33
N PRO A 315 10.33 -27.24 -30.84
CA PRO A 315 11.11 -26.27 -30.09
C PRO A 315 11.93 -25.42 -31.07
N TYR A 316 11.37 -24.33 -31.57
CA TYR A 316 12.14 -23.33 -32.30
C TYR A 316 12.01 -21.97 -31.64
N TRP A 317 13.05 -21.62 -30.89
CA TRP A 317 13.29 -20.28 -30.40
C TRP A 317 13.67 -19.37 -31.58
N PRO A 318 12.91 -18.31 -31.92
CA PRO A 318 13.20 -17.46 -33.09
C PRO A 318 14.56 -16.72 -32.99
N PHE A 319 15.04 -16.50 -31.77
CA PHE A 319 16.21 -15.66 -31.49
C PHE A 319 17.47 -16.46 -31.13
N MET A 320 17.47 -17.80 -31.29
CA MET A 320 18.64 -18.61 -30.93
C MET A 320 19.83 -18.29 -31.84
N LYS A 321 19.54 -17.89 -33.08
CA LYS A 321 20.52 -17.43 -34.06
C LYS A 321 21.04 -16.02 -33.79
N ASP A 322 20.42 -15.29 -32.86
CA ASP A 322 20.72 -13.90 -32.53
C ASP A 322 21.48 -13.73 -31.20
N ARG A 323 21.95 -14.85 -30.61
CA ARG A 323 22.96 -14.84 -29.54
C ARG A 323 24.32 -14.40 -30.09
N ARG A 324 24.42 -13.17 -30.57
CA ARG A 324 25.71 -12.49 -30.70
C ARG A 324 25.92 -11.69 -29.43
N THR A 325 26.68 -12.24 -28.49
CA THR A 325 27.33 -11.39 -27.49
C THR A 325 28.25 -10.46 -28.27
N PRO A 326 28.09 -9.13 -28.20
CA PRO A 326 29.03 -8.21 -28.83
C PRO A 326 30.43 -8.50 -28.26
N GLU A 327 31.40 -8.78 -29.12
CA GLU A 327 32.79 -8.83 -28.67
C GLU A 327 33.22 -7.40 -28.34
N PRO A 328 33.73 -7.12 -27.13
CA PRO A 328 34.25 -5.81 -26.82
C PRO A 328 35.42 -5.49 -27.75
N ILE A 329 35.33 -4.37 -28.46
CA ILE A 329 36.46 -3.80 -29.19
C ILE A 329 37.40 -3.25 -28.12
N LEU A 330 38.49 -3.99 -27.84
CA LEU A 330 39.59 -3.54 -26.98
C LEU A 330 40.49 -2.54 -27.70
#